data_AF-A0A8H7E4K7-F1
#
_entry.id   AF-A0A8H7E4K7-F1
#
_cell.length_a   1.000
_cell.length_b   1.000
_cell.length_c   1.000
_cell.angle_alpha   90.00
_cell.angle_beta   90.00
_cell.angle_gamma   90.00
#
_symmetry.space_group_name_H-M   'P 1'
#
loop_
_entity.id
_entity.type
_entity.pdbx_description
1 polymer ?
#
loop_
_entity_poly.entity_id
_entity_poly.type
_entity_poly.pdbx_seq_one_letter_code
_entity_poly.pdbx_strand_id
1 'polypeptide(L)' 'MASYDGKVEVVRVLLDGGADATVKDDRGGTPLLLAIEEGHEDIAKLLLAY' A
#
# COMPACT_ATOMS: atom_id res chain seq x y z
N MET A 1 -15.73 7.04 -11.01
CA MET A 1 -14.49 6.33 -11.40
C MET A 1 -13.22 7.00 -10.82
N ALA A 2 -13.26 7.57 -9.60
CA ALA A 2 -12.13 8.30 -9.02
C ALA A 2 -11.55 7.66 -7.73
N SER A 3 -12.06 6.49 -7.33
CA SER A 3 -11.82 5.96 -5.98
C SER A 3 -10.65 4.97 -5.86
N TYR A 4 -10.08 4.48 -6.97
CA TYR A 4 -8.98 3.49 -6.96
C TYR A 4 -7.64 4.10 -7.38
N ASP A 5 -7.57 4.84 -8.49
CA ASP A 5 -6.32 5.50 -8.93
C ASP A 5 -5.74 6.45 -7.87
N GLY A 6 -6.60 7.24 -7.21
CA GLY A 6 -6.16 8.15 -6.16
C GLY A 6 -5.51 7.45 -4.96
N LYS A 7 -5.87 6.20 -4.66
CA LYS A 7 -5.25 5.44 -3.57
C LYS A 7 -3.86 4.93 -3.94
N VAL A 8 -3.67 4.47 -5.18
CA VAL A 8 -2.36 4.01 -5.67
C VAL A 8 -1.36 5.16 -5.73
N GLU A 9 -1.79 6.33 -6.22
CA GLU A 9 -0.97 7.55 -6.26
C GLU A 9 -0.48 7.95 -4.85
N VAL A 10 -1.37 7.90 -3.85
CA VAL A 10 -1.04 8.24 -2.46
C VAL A 10 -0.02 7.27 -1.87
N VAL A 11 -0.19 5.95 -2.10
CA VAL A 11 0.79 4.96 -1.60
C VAL A 11 2.15 5.18 -2.27
N ARG A 12 2.20 5.46 -3.57
CA ARG A 12 3.46 5.78 -4.25
C ARG A 12 4.15 7.01 -3.67
N VAL A 13 3.43 8.11 -3.46
CA VAL A 13 4.00 9.33 -2.87
C VAL A 13 4.55 9.07 -1.46
N LEU A 14 3.88 8.21 -0.67
CA LEU A 14 4.37 7.81 0.64
C LEU A 14 5.68 6.99 0.54
N LEU A 15 5.73 6.00 -0.35
CA LEU A 15 6.93 5.17 -0.57
C LEU A 15 8.11 6.00 -1.10
N ASP A 16 7.87 6.86 -2.09
CA ASP A 16 8.86 7.82 -2.61
C ASP A 16 9.39 8.74 -1.50
N GLY A 17 8.55 9.06 -0.51
CA GLY A 17 8.91 9.84 0.68
C GLY A 17 9.74 9.06 1.73
N GLY A 18 10.07 7.79 1.48
CA GLY A 18 10.80 6.93 2.40
C GLY A 18 9.90 6.24 3.44
N ALA A 19 8.59 6.13 3.19
CA ALA A 19 7.72 5.34 4.05
C ALA A 19 8.13 3.86 4.00
N ASP A 20 8.30 3.26 5.17
CA ASP A 20 8.67 1.86 5.29
C ASP A 20 7.44 0.96 5.16
N ALA A 21 7.35 0.26 4.03
CA ALA A 21 6.29 -0.69 3.71
C ALA A 21 6.30 -1.96 4.58
N THR A 22 7.34 -2.16 5.39
CA THR A 22 7.51 -3.33 6.26
C THR A 22 6.99 -3.09 7.68
N VAL A 23 6.67 -1.83 8.02
CA VAL A 23 6.13 -1.47 9.33
C VAL A 23 4.77 -2.13 9.53
N LYS A 24 4.57 -2.68 10.71
CA LYS A 24 3.31 -3.31 11.12
C LYS A 24 2.45 -2.29 11.84
N ASP A 25 1.14 -2.35 11.59
CA ASP A 25 0.17 -1.64 12.41
C ASP A 25 0.06 -2.27 13.81
N ASP A 26 -0.77 -1.66 14.68
CA ASP A 26 -0.99 -2.14 16.05
C ASP A 26 -1.57 -3.57 16.13
N ARG A 27 -2.05 -4.10 15.01
CA ARG A 27 -2.57 -5.48 14.88
C ARG A 27 -1.55 -6.42 14.26
N GLY A 28 -0.35 -5.95 13.94
CA GLY A 28 0.71 -6.75 13.32
C GLY A 28 0.62 -6.85 11.80
N GLY A 29 -0.32 -6.15 11.16
CA GLY A 29 -0.54 -6.15 9.72
C GLY A 29 0.40 -5.18 9.01
N THR A 30 1.06 -5.64 7.95
CA THR A 30 1.85 -4.77 7.08
C THR A 30 0.94 -4.10 6.03
N PRO A 31 1.35 -2.96 5.45
CA PRO A 31 0.67 -2.36 4.30
C PRO A 31 0.36 -3.36 3.17
N LEU A 32 1.27 -4.32 2.94
CA LEU A 32 1.06 -5.38 1.95
C LEU A 32 -0.05 -6.35 2.37
N LEU A 33 -0.09 -6.76 3.64
CA LEU A 33 -1.13 -7.65 4.15
C LEU A 33 -2.51 -7.00 4.02
N LEU A 34 -2.63 -5.74 4.41
CA LEU A 34 -3.86 -4.96 4.31
C LEU A 34 -4.31 -4.79 2.85
N ALA A 35 -3.37 -4.56 1.93
CA ALA A 35 -3.68 -4.48 0.50
C ALA A 35 -4.21 -5.81 -0.06
N ILE A 36 -3.68 -6.93 0.40
CA ILE A 36 -4.14 -8.27 0.00
C ILE A 36 -5.52 -8.58 0.61
N GLU A 37 -5.73 -8.32 1.91
CA GLU A 37 -7.00 -8.58 2.59
C GLU A 37 -8.17 -7.77 2.02
N GLU A 38 -7.91 -6.51 1.63
CA GLU A 38 -8.90 -5.63 1.02
C GLU A 38 -9.07 -5.86 -0.50
N GLY A 39 -8.28 -6.75 -1.11
CA GLY A 39 -8.32 -7.03 -2.55
C GLY A 39 -7.76 -5.89 -3.43
N HIS A 40 -6.94 -5.01 -2.87
CA HIS A 40 -6.25 -3.94 -3.60
C HIS A 40 -4.99 -4.46 -4.29
N GLU A 41 -5.17 -5.29 -5.33
CA GLU A 41 -4.05 -5.89 -6.07
C GLU A 41 -3.04 -4.88 -6.60
N ASP A 42 -3.49 -3.71 -7.06
CA ASP A 42 -2.60 -2.69 -7.63
C ASP A 42 -1.67 -2.10 -6.57
N ILE A 43 -2.20 -1.90 -5.35
CA ILE A 43 -1.41 -1.43 -4.19
C ILE A 43 -0.45 -2.53 -3.73
N ALA A 44 -0.88 -3.79 -3.72
CA ALA A 44 -0.02 -4.92 -3.37
C ALA A 44 1.14 -5.08 -4.37
N LYS A 45 0.87 -4.96 -5.68
CA LYS A 45 1.89 -4.98 -6.73
C LYS A 45 2.86 -3.80 -6.59
N LEU A 46 2.36 -2.61 -6.28
CA LEU A 46 3.18 -1.42 -6.04
C LEU A 46 4.12 -1.64 -4.84
N LEU A 47 3.60 -2.15 -3.72
CA LEU A 47 4.37 -2.44 -2.51
C LEU A 47 5.40 -3.57 -2.69
N LEU A 48 5.15 -4.50 -3.61
CA LEU A 48 6.12 -5.56 -3.96
C LEU A 48 7.21 -5.10 -4.92
N ALA A 49 6.95 -4.04 -5.69
CA ALA A 49 7.87 -3.50 -6.69
C ALA A 49 8.83 -2.44 -6.12
N TYR A 50 8.61 -2.01 -4.88
CA TYR A 50 9.39 -1.00 -4.14
C TYR A 50 10.34 -1.65 -3.14
#